data_AF-A0A1Z9CCY6-F1
#
_entry.id   AF-A0A1Z9CCY6-F1
#
_cell.length_a   1.000
_cell.length_b   1.000
_cell.length_c   1.000
_cell.angle_alpha   90.00
_cell.angle_beta   90.00
_cell.angle_gamma   90.00
#
_symmetry.space_group_name_H-M   'P 1'
#
loop_
_entity.id
_entity.type
_entity.pdbx_description
1 polymer ?
#
loop_
_entity_poly.entity_id
_entity_poly.type
_entity_poly.pdbx_seq_one_letter_code
_entity_poly.pdbx_strand_id
1 'polypeptide(L)'
;TRLLPIDKATTEVRVIWLVDEKAEEGSDYCLAELMPFWQLTSEQDWELCEAAQLGVQSIGYRPGPYSKNKEYNVERFVRWYLNELAK
;
A
#
# COMPACT_ATOMS: atom_id res chain seq x y z
N THR A 1 -8.35 1.06 -2.62
CA THR A 1 -7.11 0.77 -3.38
C THR A 1 -7.09 -0.67 -3.81
N ARG A 2 -6.65 -0.95 -5.03
CA ARG A 2 -6.43 -2.30 -5.57
C ARG A 2 -4.92 -2.50 -5.75
N LEU A 3 -4.41 -3.66 -5.35
CA LEU A 3 -3.01 -4.07 -5.48
C LEU A 3 -2.95 -5.32 -6.34
N LEU A 4 -2.16 -5.31 -7.42
CA LEU A 4 -1.96 -6.48 -8.29
C LEU A 4 -0.46 -6.74 -8.49
N PRO A 5 0.01 -7.99 -8.34
CA PRO A 5 1.40 -8.32 -8.62
C PRO A 5 1.67 -8.23 -10.12
N ILE A 6 2.76 -7.58 -10.50
CA ILE A 6 3.28 -7.62 -11.87
C ILE A 6 4.41 -8.65 -11.95
N ASP A 7 5.35 -8.57 -11.03
CA ASP A 7 6.41 -9.56 -10.83
C ASP A 7 6.84 -9.62 -9.36
N LYS A 8 8.03 -10.18 -9.08
CA LYS A 8 8.55 -10.36 -7.72
C LYS A 8 8.92 -9.06 -7.01
N ALA A 9 9.16 -7.98 -7.73
CA ALA A 9 9.61 -6.69 -7.21
C ALA A 9 8.71 -5.52 -7.62
N THR A 10 7.66 -5.75 -8.42
CA THR A 10 6.76 -4.70 -8.91
C THR A 10 5.30 -5.02 -8.66
N THR A 11 4.57 -4.05 -8.10
CA THR A 11 3.13 -4.12 -7.82
C THR A 11 2.42 -2.97 -8.52
N GLU A 12 1.37 -3.25 -9.29
CA GLU A 12 0.45 -2.21 -9.76
C GLU A 12 -0.47 -1.78 -8.62
N VAL A 13 -0.48 -0.49 -8.32
CA VAL A 13 -1.38 0.12 -7.33
C VAL A 13 -2.39 1.00 -8.05
N ARG A 14 -3.69 0.76 -7.80
CA ARG A 14 -4.78 1.60 -8.30
C ARG A 14 -5.57 2.19 -7.12
N VAL A 15 -5.44 3.49 -6.92
CA VAL A 15 -6.27 4.25 -5.97
C VAL A 15 -7.52 4.73 -6.71
N ILE A 16 -8.69 4.55 -6.09
CA ILE A 16 -9.99 4.85 -6.70
C ILE A 16 -10.76 5.70 -5.69
N TRP A 17 -11.17 6.89 -6.11
CA TRP A 17 -12.09 7.74 -5.37
C TRP A 17 -13.49 7.41 -5.83
N LEU A 18 -14.34 7.05 -4.86
CA LEU A 18 -15.75 6.74 -5.11
C LEU A 18 -16.56 7.89 -4.52
N VAL A 19 -17.41 8.51 -5.35
CA VAL A 19 -18.39 9.52 -4.96
C VAL A 19 -19.79 8.94 -5.15
N ASP A 20 -20.81 9.62 -4.62
CA ASP A 20 -22.20 9.24 -4.88
C ASP A 20 -22.50 9.32 -6.39
N GLU A 21 -23.32 8.39 -6.90
CA GLU A 21 -23.68 8.32 -8.33
C GLU A 21 -24.33 9.62 -8.82
N LYS A 22 -24.99 10.37 -7.94
CA LYS A 22 -25.69 11.62 -8.27
C LYS A 22 -24.87 12.87 -7.94
N ALA A 23 -23.64 12.73 -7.45
CA ALA A 23 -22.80 13.87 -7.14
C ALA A 23 -22.28 14.55 -8.41
N GLU A 24 -22.35 15.87 -8.47
CA GLU A 24 -21.90 16.68 -9.60
C GLU A 24 -20.58 17.41 -9.26
N GLU A 25 -19.55 17.20 -10.08
CA GLU A 25 -18.26 17.91 -9.94
C GLU A 25 -18.45 19.43 -10.10
N GLY A 26 -17.84 20.20 -9.20
CA GLY A 26 -17.97 21.66 -9.14
C GLY A 26 -19.15 22.16 -8.30
N SER A 27 -20.07 21.27 -7.91
CA SER A 27 -21.15 21.55 -6.94
C SER A 27 -20.93 20.77 -5.65
N ASP A 28 -20.88 19.44 -5.74
CA ASP A 28 -20.82 18.54 -4.57
C ASP A 28 -19.40 18.18 -4.17
N TYR A 29 -18.45 18.23 -5.12
CA TYR A 29 -17.04 18.02 -4.87
C TYR A 29 -16.16 18.77 -5.86
N CYS A 30 -14.93 19.08 -5.44
CA CYS A 30 -13.88 19.64 -6.28
C CYS A 30 -12.70 18.65 -6.32
N LEU A 31 -12.32 18.17 -7.52
CA LEU A 31 -11.20 17.22 -7.65
C LEU A 31 -9.89 17.76 -7.07
N ALA A 32 -9.64 19.06 -7.26
CA ALA A 32 -8.44 19.73 -6.75
C ALA A 32 -8.37 19.75 -5.22
N GLU A 33 -9.48 19.53 -4.52
CA GLU A 33 -9.53 19.43 -3.06
C GLU A 33 -9.58 17.97 -2.59
N LEU A 34 -10.25 17.10 -3.35
CA LEU A 34 -10.48 15.70 -3.01
C LEU A 34 -9.23 14.82 -3.20
N MET A 35 -8.43 15.09 -4.22
CA MET A 35 -7.32 14.23 -4.64
C MET A 35 -6.00 14.44 -3.89
N PRO A 36 -5.51 15.69 -3.65
CA PRO A 36 -4.09 15.91 -3.34
C PRO A 36 -3.59 15.17 -2.11
N PHE A 37 -4.41 15.09 -1.05
CA PHE A 37 -3.98 14.45 0.19
C PHE A 37 -3.67 12.97 -0.01
N TRP A 38 -4.62 12.21 -0.57
CA TRP A 38 -4.46 10.77 -0.77
C TRP A 38 -3.50 10.43 -1.90
N GLN A 39 -3.35 11.32 -2.88
CA GLN A 39 -2.31 11.17 -3.90
C GLN A 39 -0.92 11.32 -3.26
N LEU A 40 -0.69 12.39 -2.50
CA LEU A 40 0.60 12.64 -1.85
C LEU A 40 0.98 11.51 -0.89
N THR A 41 0.05 11.05 -0.05
CA THR A 41 0.34 9.95 0.88
C THR A 41 0.59 8.63 0.17
N SER A 42 -0.09 8.35 -0.95
CA SER A 42 0.16 7.15 -1.75
C SER A 42 1.56 7.19 -2.38
N GLU A 43 1.95 8.34 -2.94
CA GLU A 43 3.28 8.54 -3.51
C GLU A 43 4.39 8.36 -2.46
N GLN A 44 4.19 8.89 -1.25
CA GLN A 44 5.11 8.69 -0.12
C GLN A 44 5.21 7.22 0.30
N ASP A 45 4.09 6.49 0.34
CA ASP A 45 4.09 5.06 0.65
C ASP A 45 4.81 4.23 -0.42
N TRP A 46 4.72 4.62 -1.70
CA TRP A 46 5.45 3.95 -2.78
C TRP A 46 6.96 4.10 -2.63
N GLU A 47 7.44 5.32 -2.35
CA GLU A 47 8.87 5.57 -2.10
C GLU A 47 9.40 4.73 -0.93
N LEU A 48 8.62 4.60 0.15
CA LEU A 48 8.98 3.75 1.29
C LEU A 48 9.03 2.27 0.92
N CYS A 49 8.06 1.78 0.14
CA CYS A 49 8.05 0.41 -0.35
C CYS A 49 9.26 0.09 -1.23
N GLU A 50 9.60 0.99 -2.16
CA GLU A 50 10.75 0.85 -3.04
C GLU A 50 12.08 0.86 -2.27
N ALA A 51 12.24 1.78 -1.32
CA ALA A 51 13.41 1.83 -0.45
C ALA A 51 13.55 0.55 0.40
N ALA A 52 12.45 0.03 0.93
CA ALA A 52 12.44 -1.23 1.67
C ALA A 52 12.84 -2.42 0.77
N GLN A 53 12.31 -2.48 -0.46
CA GLN A 53 12.63 -3.52 -1.43
C GLN A 53 14.12 -3.53 -1.81
N LEU A 54 14.72 -2.34 -2.01
CA LEU A 54 16.16 -2.20 -2.23
C LEU A 54 16.98 -2.73 -1.05
N GLY A 55 16.55 -2.43 0.18
CA GLY A 55 17.17 -2.95 1.40
C GLY A 55 17.11 -4.48 1.50
N VAL A 56 15.94 -5.06 1.24
CA VAL A 56 15.70 -6.52 1.29
C VAL A 56 16.52 -7.29 0.25
N GLN A 57 16.85 -6.68 -0.89
CA GLN A 57 17.69 -7.29 -1.93
C GLN A 57 19.18 -7.37 -1.56
N SER A 58 19.61 -6.66 -0.52
CA SER A 58 21.01 -6.69 -0.07
C SER A 58 21.39 -8.04 0.55
N ILE A 59 22.61 -8.50 0.28
CA ILE A 59 23.19 -9.70 0.94
C ILE A 59 23.27 -9.58 2.47
N GLY A 60 23.28 -8.35 2.99
CA GLY A 60 23.35 -8.07 4.42
C GLY A 60 22.00 -8.11 5.12
N TYR A 61 20.90 -8.18 4.37
CA TYR A 61 19.56 -8.19 4.94
C TYR A 61 19.34 -9.44 5.80
N ARG A 62 18.73 -9.23 6.97
CA ARG A 62 18.20 -10.29 7.82
C ARG A 62 16.83 -9.85 8.36
N PRO A 63 15.83 -10.74 8.42
CA PRO A 63 14.53 -10.40 9.01
C PRO A 63 14.67 -9.93 10.46
N GLY A 64 14.07 -8.78 10.78
CA GLY A 64 13.98 -8.25 12.13
C GLY A 64 12.65 -8.60 12.80
N PRO A 65 12.54 -8.45 14.13
CA PRO A 65 11.27 -8.65 14.84
C PRO A 65 10.30 -7.50 14.55
N TYR A 66 9.02 -7.81 14.37
CA TYR A 66 7.96 -6.80 14.34
C TYR A 66 7.72 -6.19 15.72
N SER A 67 7.38 -4.91 15.75
CA SER A 67 6.91 -4.20 16.93
C SER A 67 5.55 -4.72 17.39
N LYS A 68 5.48 -5.23 18.63
CA LYS A 68 4.24 -5.72 19.26
C LYS A 68 3.15 -4.65 19.38
N ASN A 69 3.53 -3.37 19.43
CA ASN A 69 2.60 -2.25 19.67
C ASN A 69 2.16 -1.55 18.38
N LYS A 70 2.98 -1.60 17.32
CA LYS A 70 2.76 -0.81 16.09
C LYS A 70 2.56 -1.66 14.84
N GLU A 71 3.10 -2.88 14.81
CA GLU A 71 3.16 -3.72 13.61
C GLU A 71 2.39 -5.04 13.75
N TYR A 72 1.50 -5.13 14.74
CA TYR A 72 0.68 -6.34 14.97
C TYR A 72 -0.17 -6.72 13.74
N ASN A 73 -0.60 -5.75 12.93
CA ASN A 73 -1.32 -5.99 11.69
C ASN A 73 -0.41 -6.52 10.56
N VAL A 74 0.85 -6.06 10.50
CA VAL A 74 1.84 -6.55 9.53
C VAL A 74 2.16 -8.02 9.82
N GLU A 75 2.44 -8.34 11.08
CA GLU A 75 2.67 -9.72 11.53
C GLU A 75 1.46 -10.61 11.19
N ARG A 76 0.24 -10.13 11.46
CA ARG A 76 -0.99 -10.88 11.18
C ARG A 76 -1.17 -11.15 9.68
N PHE A 77 -0.88 -10.18 8.82
CA PHE A 77 -0.95 -10.34 7.36
C PHE A 77 0.06 -11.37 6.86
N VAL A 78 1.32 -11.28 7.28
CA VAL A 78 2.36 -12.25 6.87
C VAL A 78 2.02 -13.66 7.36
N ARG A 79 1.53 -13.80 8.59
CA ARG A 79 1.09 -15.10 9.11
C ARG A 79 -0.06 -15.69 8.29
N TRP A 80 -1.04 -14.87 7.90
CA TRP A 80 -2.12 -15.32 7.01
C TRP A 80 -1.56 -15.77 5.65
N TYR A 81 -0.68 -14.98 5.03
CA TYR A 81 -0.06 -15.32 3.74
C TYR A 81 0.69 -16.66 3.79
N LEU A 82 1.50 -16.89 4.82
CA LEU A 82 2.21 -18.17 5.00
C LEU A 82 1.25 -19.34 5.20
N ASN A 83 0.14 -19.14 5.91
CA ASN A 83 -0.87 -20.17 6.08
C ASN A 83 -1.60 -20.49 4.78
N GLU A 84 -1.88 -19.50 3.92
CA GLU A 84 -2.48 -19.74 2.60
C GLU A 84 -1.51 -20.45 1.66
N LEU A 85 -0.22 -20.11 1.69
CA LEU A 85 0.80 -20.81 0.92
C LEU A 85 1.00 -22.28 1.33
N ALA A 86 0.69 -22.60 2.58
CA ALA A 86 0.86 -23.96 3.12
C ALA A 86 -0.35 -24.88 2.85
N LYS A 87 -1.42 -24.36 2.24
CA LYS A 87 -2.58 -25.16 1.81
C LYS A 87 -2.30 -25.82 0.46
#